data_AF-A0AAW6XDB9-F1
#
_entry.id   AF-A0AAW6XDB9-F1
#
_cell.length_a   1.000
_cell.length_b   1.000
_cell.length_c   1.000
_cell.angle_alpha   90.00
_cell.angle_beta   90.00
_cell.angle_gamma   90.00
#
_symmetry.space_group_name_H-M   'P 1'
#
loop_
_entity.id
_entity.type
_entity.pdbx_description
1 polymer ?
#
loop_
_entity_poly.entity_id
_entity_poly.type
_entity_poly.pdbx_seq_one_letter_code
_entity_poly.pdbx_strand_id
1 'polypeptide(L)'
;MKSDVQLNLRAKESQRALIDAAAEILHKSRTDFILEIACKAAENVILDRRVFNFNDEQYAEFIDMLDAPVEDDSAINKLLARKPQWDV
;
A
#
# COMPACT_ATOMS: atom_id res chain seq x y z
N MET A 1 -4.98 21.28 -8.00
CA MET A 1 -5.98 20.40 -8.62
C MET A 1 -5.21 19.35 -9.40
N LYS A 2 -5.11 18.10 -8.92
CA LYS A 2 -4.49 17.03 -9.70
C LYS A 2 -5.49 16.64 -10.79
N SER A 3 -5.08 16.80 -12.04
CA SER A 3 -5.88 16.43 -13.21
C SER A 3 -6.12 14.92 -13.24
N ASP A 4 -7.32 14.49 -13.61
CA ASP A 4 -7.58 13.08 -13.91
C ASP A 4 -6.63 12.58 -14.99
N VAL A 5 -6.02 11.41 -14.76
CA VAL A 5 -5.08 10.77 -15.69
C VAL A 5 -5.80 9.61 -16.36
N GLN A 6 -5.85 9.62 -17.70
CA GLN A 6 -6.50 8.56 -18.46
C GLN A 6 -5.65 7.28 -18.48
N LEU A 7 -6.28 6.16 -18.14
CA LEU A 7 -5.66 4.83 -18.14
C LEU A 7 -6.28 3.99 -19.27
N ASN A 8 -5.49 3.71 -20.31
CA ASN A 8 -5.95 2.95 -21.48
C ASN A 8 -5.62 1.46 -21.31
N LEU A 9 -6.64 0.61 -21.30
CA LEU A 9 -6.51 -0.85 -21.09
C LEU A 9 -7.02 -1.61 -22.31
N ARG A 10 -6.27 -2.64 -22.72
CA ARG A 10 -6.72 -3.62 -23.72
C ARG A 10 -7.09 -4.92 -23.01
N ALA A 11 -8.26 -5.45 -23.33
CA ALA A 11 -8.76 -6.70 -22.76
C ALA A 11 -9.35 -7.56 -23.87
N LYS A 12 -9.28 -8.89 -23.71
CA LYS A 12 -10.04 -9.84 -24.53
C LYS A 12 -11.53 -9.71 -24.21
N GLU A 13 -12.38 -10.11 -25.14
CA GLU A 13 -13.83 -10.10 -24.93
C GLU A 13 -14.25 -10.93 -23.71
N SER A 14 -13.64 -12.10 -23.51
CA SER A 14 -13.89 -12.95 -22.34
C SER A 14 -13.51 -12.28 -21.02
N GLN A 15 -12.42 -11.51 -20.99
CA GLN A 15 -12.01 -10.76 -19.79
C GLN A 15 -12.99 -9.63 -19.49
N ARG A 16 -13.44 -8.92 -20.54
CA ARG A 16 -14.45 -7.87 -20.39
C ARG A 16 -15.76 -8.44 -19.85
N ALA A 17 -16.26 -9.55 -20.42
CA ALA A 17 -17.50 -10.17 -19.98
C ALA A 17 -17.44 -10.61 -18.51
N LEU A 18 -16.31 -11.18 -18.07
CA LEU A 18 -16.09 -11.54 -16.67
C LEU A 18 -16.10 -10.31 -15.74
N ILE A 19 -15.44 -9.22 -16.14
CA ILE A 19 -15.39 -7.98 -15.37
C ILE A 19 -16.78 -7.33 -15.31
N ASP A 20 -17.52 -7.30 -16.42
CA ASP A 20 -18.87 -6.75 -16.49
C ASP A 20 -19.80 -7.51 -15.53
N ALA A 21 -19.78 -8.84 -15.52
CA ALA A 21 -20.57 -9.64 -14.59
C ALA A 21 -20.23 -9.35 -13.12
N ALA A 22 -18.93 -9.19 -12.78
CA ALA A 22 -18.51 -8.86 -11.42
C ALA A 22 -18.96 -7.45 -10.99
N ALA A 23 -18.87 -6.47 -11.90
CA ALA A 23 -19.31 -5.11 -11.65
C ALA A 23 -20.84 -5.03 -11.48
N GLU A 24 -21.60 -5.80 -12.25
CA GLU A 24 -23.06 -5.91 -12.13
C GLU A 24 -23.48 -6.47 -10.77
N ILE A 25 -22.83 -7.55 -10.29
CA ILE A 25 -23.11 -8.14 -8.98
C ILE A 25 -22.89 -7.12 -7.85
N LEU A 26 -21.91 -6.23 -7.99
CA LEU A 26 -21.59 -5.21 -6.99
C LEU A 26 -22.31 -3.88 -7.22
N HIS A 27 -23.18 -3.78 -8.24
CA HIS A 27 -23.89 -2.56 -8.62
C HIS A 27 -22.97 -1.36 -8.87
N LYS A 28 -21.82 -1.59 -9.52
CA LYS A 28 -20.82 -0.56 -9.85
C LYS A 28 -20.62 -0.43 -11.34
N SER A 29 -20.09 0.72 -11.79
CA SER A 29 -19.63 0.83 -13.17
C SER A 29 -18.38 -0.04 -13.37
N ARG A 30 -18.16 -0.50 -14.60
CA ARG A 30 -16.97 -1.28 -14.96
C ARG A 30 -15.68 -0.54 -14.58
N THR A 31 -15.61 0.76 -14.86
CA THR A 31 -14.43 1.58 -14.59
C THR A 31 -14.16 1.68 -13.08
N ASP A 32 -15.20 1.92 -12.28
CA ASP A 32 -15.06 2.00 -10.82
C ASP A 32 -14.60 0.66 -10.24
N PHE A 33 -15.21 -0.44 -10.71
CA PHE A 33 -14.81 -1.79 -10.30
C PHE A 33 -13.35 -2.09 -10.65
N ILE A 34 -12.92 -1.80 -11.88
CA ILE A 34 -11.53 -2.02 -12.31
C ILE A 34 -10.57 -1.20 -11.46
N LEU A 35 -10.85 0.09 -11.26
CA LEU A 35 -9.97 0.97 -10.48
C LEU A 35 -9.87 0.52 -9.03
N GLU A 36 -10.99 0.21 -8.39
CA GLU A 36 -11.02 -0.24 -7.00
C GLU A 36 -10.23 -1.53 -6.80
N ILE A 37 -10.46 -2.54 -7.65
CA ILE A 37 -9.76 -3.82 -7.55
C ILE A 37 -8.28 -3.66 -7.90
N ALA A 38 -7.93 -2.84 -8.89
CA ALA A 38 -6.54 -2.58 -9.25
C ALA A 38 -5.78 -1.87 -8.12
N CYS A 39 -6.39 -0.86 -7.48
CA CYS A 39 -5.80 -0.16 -6.34
C CYS A 39 -5.61 -1.11 -5.16
N LYS A 40 -6.64 -1.89 -4.80
CA LYS A 40 -6.55 -2.87 -3.71
C LYS A 40 -5.46 -3.92 -3.96
N ALA A 41 -5.35 -4.41 -5.20
CA ALA A 41 -4.30 -5.34 -5.57
C ALA A 41 -2.91 -4.69 -5.48
N ALA A 42 -2.77 -3.44 -5.94
CA ALA A 42 -1.51 -2.69 -5.83
C ALA A 42 -1.12 -2.45 -4.37
N GLU A 43 -2.07 -2.07 -3.51
CA GLU A 43 -1.87 -1.92 -2.07
C GLU A 43 -1.38 -3.21 -1.44
N ASN A 44 -2.03 -4.35 -1.74
CA ASN A 44 -1.59 -5.64 -1.23
C ASN A 44 -0.17 -5.98 -1.69
N VAL A 45 0.16 -5.75 -2.97
CA VAL A 45 1.53 -5.97 -3.46
C VAL A 45 2.55 -5.09 -2.73
N ILE A 46 2.20 -3.84 -2.42
CA ILE A 46 3.06 -2.93 -1.67
C ILE A 46 3.20 -3.39 -0.22
N LEU A 47 2.11 -3.81 0.44
CA LEU A 47 2.12 -4.29 1.82
C LEU A 47 2.84 -5.64 1.96
N ASP A 48 2.73 -6.52 0.97
CA ASP A 48 3.42 -7.80 0.91
C ASP A 48 4.90 -7.65 0.53
N ARG A 49 5.38 -6.42 0.29
CA ARG A 49 6.80 -6.17 0.01
C ARG A 49 7.64 -6.48 1.25
N ARG A 50 8.29 -7.65 1.23
CA ARG A 50 9.19 -8.13 2.30
C ARG A 50 10.66 -7.82 2.06
N VAL A 51 11.03 -7.46 0.83
CA VAL A 51 12.43 -7.23 0.45
C VAL A 51 12.61 -5.78 0.06
N PHE A 52 13.56 -5.13 0.75
CA PHE A 52 14.05 -3.80 0.45
C PHE A 52 15.44 -3.95 -0.13
N ASN A 53 15.62 -3.47 -1.36
CA ASN A 53 16.91 -3.47 -2.01
C ASN A 53 17.56 -2.11 -1.73
N PHE A 54 18.76 -2.14 -1.20
CA PHE A 54 19.60 -0.97 -0.98
C PHE A 54 20.81 -1.04 -1.91
N ASN A 55 21.26 0.12 -2.37
CA ASN A 55 22.63 0.24 -2.86
C ASN A 55 23.61 0.31 -1.68
N ASP A 56 24.91 0.27 -1.95
CA ASP A 56 25.94 0.20 -0.89
C ASP A 56 25.88 1.40 0.07
N GLU A 57 25.59 2.60 -0.44
CA GLU A 57 25.46 3.83 0.35
C GLU A 57 24.25 3.77 1.29
N GLN A 58 23.08 3.40 0.77
CA GLN A 58 21.85 3.23 1.54
C GLN A 58 21.97 2.12 2.59
N TYR A 59 22.72 1.06 2.27
CA TYR A 59 22.97 -0.02 3.22
C TYR A 59 23.86 0.44 4.36
N ALA A 60 24.93 1.19 4.07
CA ALA A 60 25.80 1.75 5.10
C ALA A 60 25.04 2.71 6.02
N GLU A 61 24.25 3.63 5.45
CA GLU A 61 23.40 4.55 6.22
C GLU A 61 22.42 3.79 7.12
N PHE A 62 21.80 2.72 6.60
CA PHE A 62 20.89 1.87 7.38
C PHE A 62 21.59 1.19 8.56
N ILE A 63 22.81 0.68 8.37
CA ILE A 63 23.59 0.05 9.45
C ILE A 63 24.02 1.09 10.49
N ASP A 64 24.49 2.27 10.06
CA ASP A 64 24.87 3.35 10.97
C ASP A 64 23.67 3.79 11.85
N MET A 65 22.46 3.87 11.27
CA MET A 65 21.23 4.14 12.01
C MET A 65 20.85 3.02 12.98
N LEU A 66 21.11 1.76 12.62
CA LEU A 66 20.80 0.61 13.46
C LEU A 66 21.75 0.49 14.66
N ASP A 67 23.03 0.81 14.46
CA ASP A 67 24.06 0.75 15.49
C ASP A 67 24.10 2.01 16.37
N ALA A 68 23.43 3.09 15.95
CA ALA A 68 23.33 4.32 16.73
C ALA A 68 22.64 4.07 18.09
N PRO A 69 23.14 4.65 19.19
CA PRO A 69 22.51 4.53 20.49
C PRO A 69 21.10 5.13 20.45
N VAL A 70 20.16 4.48 21.13
CA VAL A 70 18.78 5.00 21.27
C VAL A 70 18.84 6.30 22.07
N GLU A 71 18.52 7.41 21.42
CA GLU A 71 18.40 8.70 22.09
C GLU A 71 17.13 8.76 22.93
N ASP A 72 17.19 9.52 24.03
CA ASP A 72 16.04 9.74 24.90
C ASP A 72 15.04 10.69 24.23
N ASP A 73 14.13 10.12 23.43
CA ASP A 73 13.06 10.87 22.78
C ASP A 73 11.79 10.90 23.65
N SER A 74 11.47 12.09 24.13
CA SER A 74 10.25 12.35 24.92
C SER A 74 8.95 11.89 24.24
N ALA A 75 8.89 11.85 22.91
CA ALA A 75 7.75 11.36 22.14
C ALA A 75 7.64 9.82 22.19
N ILE A 76 8.77 9.11 22.06
CA ILE A 76 8.82 7.64 22.17
C ILE A 76 8.42 7.21 23.58
N ASN A 77 8.95 7.88 24.61
CA ASN A 77 8.58 7.57 26.00
C ASN A 77 7.07 7.75 26.26
N LYS A 78 6.47 8.82 25.74
CA LYS A 78 5.01 9.03 25.83
C LYS A 78 4.21 7.95 25.10
N LEU A 79 4.70 7.50 23.94
CA LEU A 79 4.05 6.45 23.16
C LEU A 79 4.07 5.11 23.91
N LEU A 80 5.23 4.73 24.45
CA LEU A 80 5.40 3.47 25.20
C LEU A 80 4.65 3.47 26.54
N ALA A 81 4.49 4.63 27.19
CA ALA A 81 3.71 4.76 28.42
C ALA A 81 2.20 4.75 28.20
N ARG A 82 1.72 4.84 26.95
CA ARG A 82 0.29 4.88 26.64
C ARG A 82 -0.34 3.50 26.87
N LYS A 83 -1.44 3.45 27.63
CA LYS A 83 -2.22 2.21 27.80
C LYS A 83 -2.74 1.74 26.42
N PRO A 84 -2.49 0.48 26.01
CA PRO A 84 -3.00 -0.05 24.76
C PRO A 84 -4.53 -0.03 24.74
N GLN A 85 -5.14 0.25 23.59
CA GLN A 85 -6.61 0.34 23.48
C GLN A 85 -7.30 -1.02 23.49
N TRP A 86 -6.55 -2.11 23.36
CA TRP A 86 -7.07 -3.48 23.33
C TRP A 86 -7.01 -4.21 24.67
N ASP A 87 -6.41 -3.61 25.70
CA ASP A 87 -6.39 -4.12 27.08
C ASP A 87 -7.51 -3.47 27.92
N VAL A 88 -8.76 -3.73 27.51
CA VAL A 88 -9.97 -3.33 28.27
C VAL A 88 -10.15 -4.26 29.46
#